data_AF-A0A950BR22-F1
#
_entry.id   AF-A0A950BR22-F1
#
_cell.length_a   1.000
_cell.length_b   1.000
_cell.length_c   1.000
_cell.angle_alpha   90.00
_cell.angle_beta   90.00
_cell.angle_gamma   90.00
#
_symmetry.space_group_name_H-M   'P 1'
#
loop_
_entity.id
_entity.type
_entity.pdbx_description
1 polymer ?
#
loop_
_entity_poly.entity_id
_entity_poly.type
_entity_poly.pdbx_seq_one_letter_code
_entity_poly.pdbx_strand_id
1 'polypeptide(L)'
;MARVRRKNSPNADLVKAAENSLPHILMFYKRFEEKRPVMLLDLQSQKIYAYPYKEFKAELSERSQVILAADYEKAIAKNQIVVFVRDNETQRLVSMLFDYE
;
A
#
# COMPACT_ATOMS: atom_id res chain seq x y z
N MET A 1 9.71 -8.27 16.26
CA MET A 1 10.80 -7.55 15.56
C MET A 1 10.67 -7.79 14.06
N ALA A 2 10.04 -6.84 13.35
CA ALA A 2 9.76 -6.95 11.92
C ALA A 2 11.05 -7.01 11.09
N ARG A 3 11.20 -8.05 10.27
CA ARG A 3 12.26 -8.14 9.26
C ARG A 3 11.70 -7.67 7.92
N VAL A 4 12.08 -6.47 7.49
CA VAL A 4 12.23 -6.18 6.06
C VAL A 4 13.70 -5.89 5.80
N ARG A 5 14.49 -6.96 5.64
CA ARG A 5 15.82 -6.88 5.04
C ARG A 5 15.64 -6.78 3.53
N ARG A 6 15.63 -5.58 2.96
CA ARG A 6 16.02 -5.36 1.54
C ARG A 6 16.76 -4.04 1.41
N LYS A 7 18.04 -4.06 1.79
CA LYS A 7 18.96 -2.90 1.75
C LYS A 7 19.43 -2.52 0.34
N ASN A 8 18.88 -3.10 -0.74
CA ASN A 8 19.21 -2.82 -2.15
C ASN A 8 18.03 -3.21 -3.08
N SER A 9 16.81 -2.76 -2.80
CA SER A 9 15.69 -2.91 -3.75
C SER A 9 15.68 -1.71 -4.70
N PRO A 10 15.44 -1.85 -6.01
CA PRO A 10 15.29 -0.72 -6.95
C PRO A 10 14.14 0.24 -6.59
N ASN A 11 13.41 -0.03 -5.51
CA ASN A 11 12.27 0.72 -4.99
C ASN A 11 12.51 1.23 -3.55
N ALA A 12 13.76 1.30 -3.08
CA ALA A 12 14.08 1.71 -1.72
C ALA A 12 13.62 3.16 -1.42
N ASP A 13 13.65 4.01 -2.44
CA ASP A 13 13.08 5.35 -2.47
C ASP A 13 11.56 5.35 -2.25
N LEU A 14 10.83 4.47 -2.95
CA LEU A 14 9.38 4.30 -2.78
C LEU A 14 9.03 3.82 -1.37
N VAL A 15 9.82 2.88 -0.83
CA VAL A 15 9.67 2.38 0.55
C VAL A 15 9.84 3.50 1.56
N LYS A 16 10.93 4.28 1.40
CA LYS A 16 11.22 5.39 2.30
C LYS A 16 10.12 6.46 2.25
N ALA A 17 9.55 6.72 1.08
CA ALA A 17 8.44 7.65 0.94
C ALA A 17 7.18 7.16 1.68
N ALA A 18 6.82 5.88 1.53
CA ALA A 18 5.72 5.29 2.31
C ALA A 18 5.97 5.38 3.82
N GLU A 19 7.17 5.04 4.29
CA GLU A 19 7.53 5.10 5.71
C GLU A 19 7.41 6.53 6.27
N ASN A 20 7.89 7.53 5.53
CA ASN A 20 7.78 8.94 5.93
C ASN A 20 6.32 9.42 5.98
N SER A 21 5.47 8.95 5.05
CA SER A 21 4.05 9.30 5.00
C SER A 21 3.17 8.39 5.86
N LEU A 22 3.73 7.34 6.47
CA LEU A 22 2.99 6.31 7.18
C LEU A 22 2.08 6.85 8.30
N PRO A 23 2.50 7.83 9.13
CA PRO A 23 1.61 8.40 10.14
C PRO A 23 0.34 9.03 9.55
N HIS A 24 0.48 9.72 8.41
CA HIS A 24 -0.64 10.33 7.70
C HIS A 24 -1.53 9.27 7.05
N ILE A 25 -0.92 8.24 6.47
CA ILE A 25 -1.63 7.11 5.85
C ILE A 25 -2.47 6.38 6.90
N LEU A 26 -1.90 6.07 8.07
CA LEU A 26 -2.61 5.44 9.19
C LEU A 26 -3.74 6.33 9.70
N MET A 27 -3.50 7.63 9.85
CA MET A 27 -4.53 8.58 10.26
C MET A 27 -5.71 8.61 9.27
N PHE A 28 -5.45 8.56 7.96
CA PHE A 28 -6.51 8.50 6.95
C PHE A 28 -7.19 7.13 6.91
N TYR A 29 -6.44 6.04 7.02
CA TYR A 29 -6.97 4.68 7.07
C TYR A 29 -7.97 4.51 8.20
N LYS A 30 -7.63 5.02 9.40
CA LYS A 30 -8.49 4.96 10.59
C LYS A 30 -9.88 5.59 10.37
N ARG A 31 -10.00 6.59 9.50
CA ARG A 31 -11.30 7.20 9.14
C ARG A 31 -12.22 6.27 8.35
N PHE A 32 -11.64 5.26 7.70
CA PHE A 32 -12.33 4.33 6.82
C PHE A 32 -12.05 2.87 7.22
N GLU A 33 -11.59 2.63 8.46
CA GLU A 33 -11.17 1.31 8.95
C GLU A 33 -12.23 0.23 8.73
N GLU A 34 -13.51 0.58 8.92
CA GLU A 34 -14.65 -0.31 8.68
C GLU A 34 -14.69 -0.88 7.26
N LYS A 35 -14.23 -0.11 6.27
CA LYS A 35 -14.19 -0.50 4.86
C LYS A 35 -12.88 -1.18 4.46
N ARG A 36 -11.88 -1.18 5.36
CA ARG A 36 -10.52 -1.69 5.14
C ARG A 36 -9.97 -1.28 3.76
N PRO A 37 -9.88 0.03 3.46
CA PRO A 37 -9.45 0.47 2.14
C PRO A 37 -8.01 0.07 1.85
N VAL A 38 -7.70 -0.06 0.58
CA VAL A 38 -6.32 -0.07 0.10
C VAL A 38 -5.85 1.38 0.03
N MET A 39 -4.76 1.69 0.71
CA MET A 39 -4.19 3.04 0.69
C MET A 39 -3.25 3.17 -0.49
N LEU A 40 -3.28 4.29 -1.20
CA LEU A 40 -2.37 4.59 -2.31
C LEU A 40 -1.72 5.95 -2.08
N LEU A 41 -0.39 5.98 -2.09
CA LEU A 41 0.43 7.18 -2.09
C LEU A 41 0.93 7.43 -3.51
N ASP A 42 0.53 8.54 -4.10
CA ASP A 42 1.06 9.00 -5.38
C ASP A 42 2.23 9.96 -5.11
N LEU A 43 3.44 9.59 -5.55
CA LEU A 43 4.64 10.38 -5.25
C LEU A 43 4.66 11.75 -5.93
N GLN A 44 4.18 11.83 -7.17
CA GLN A 44 4.22 13.06 -7.94
C GLN A 44 3.27 14.12 -7.39
N SER A 45 2.06 13.71 -6.99
CA SER A 45 1.08 14.61 -6.40
C SER A 45 1.19 14.72 -4.87
N GLN A 46 1.97 13.84 -4.23
CA GLN A 46 2.06 13.67 -2.78
C GLN A 46 0.69 13.49 -2.10
N LYS A 47 -0.26 12.87 -2.81
CA LYS A 47 -1.61 12.63 -2.33
C LYS A 47 -1.77 11.20 -1.85
N ILE A 48 -2.53 11.07 -0.76
CA ILE A 48 -2.95 9.79 -0.21
C ILE A 48 -4.40 9.56 -0.62
N TYR A 49 -4.65 8.45 -1.28
CA TYR A 49 -5.96 7.97 -1.69
C TYR A 49 -6.34 6.74 -0.88
N ALA A 50 -7.61 6.62 -0.55
CA ALA A 50 -8.17 5.43 0.10
C ALA A 50 -9.17 4.80 -0.88
N TYR A 51 -8.78 3.67 -1.48
CA TYR A 51 -9.59 2.97 -2.45
C TYR A 51 -10.28 1.75 -1.84
N PRO A 52 -11.57 1.52 -2.12
CA PRO A 52 -12.20 0.26 -1.79
C PRO A 52 -11.48 -0.91 -2.50
N TYR A 53 -11.16 -1.98 -1.76
CA TYR A 53 -10.43 -3.14 -2.31
C TYR A 53 -11.05 -3.69 -3.59
N LYS A 54 -12.39 -3.77 -3.67
CA LYS A 54 -13.10 -4.30 -4.84
C LYS A 54 -12.90 -3.42 -6.08
N GLU A 55 -12.97 -2.11 -5.92
CA GLU A 55 -12.81 -1.13 -7.00
C GLU A 55 -11.34 -1.09 -7.46
N PHE A 56 -10.41 -1.03 -6.51
CA PHE A 56 -8.98 -1.04 -6.82
C PHE A 56 -8.54 -2.33 -7.52
N LYS A 57 -9.08 -3.47 -7.11
CA LYS A 57 -8.83 -4.75 -7.78
C LYS A 57 -9.34 -4.71 -9.24
N ALA A 58 -10.52 -4.15 -9.50
CA ALA A 58 -11.07 -4.09 -10.85
C ALA A 58 -10.23 -3.24 -11.82
N GLU A 59 -9.51 -2.22 -11.33
CA GLU A 59 -8.61 -1.39 -12.14
C GLU A 59 -7.28 -2.07 -12.51
N LEU A 60 -6.92 -3.16 -11.81
CA LEU A 60 -5.67 -3.87 -12.03
C LEU A 60 -5.80 -4.96 -13.10
N SER A 61 -4.69 -5.28 -13.76
CA SER A 61 -4.59 -6.46 -14.63
C SER A 61 -4.86 -7.76 -13.86
N GLU A 62 -5.36 -8.80 -14.53
CA GLU A 62 -5.69 -10.09 -13.89
C GLU A 62 -4.55 -10.67 -13.05
N ARG A 63 -3.31 -10.56 -13.52
CA ARG A 63 -2.12 -11.01 -12.78
C ARG A 63 -1.92 -10.22 -11.49
N SER A 64 -2.07 -8.89 -11.54
CA SER A 64 -1.97 -8.01 -10.38
C SER A 64 -3.15 -8.18 -9.42
N GLN A 65 -4.34 -8.54 -9.93
CA GLN A 65 -5.51 -8.83 -9.10
C GLN A 65 -5.29 -10.05 -8.20
N VAL A 66 -4.66 -11.11 -8.72
CA VAL A 66 -4.36 -12.33 -7.95
C VAL A 66 -3.33 -12.02 -6.85
N ILE A 67 -2.30 -11.23 -7.18
CA ILE A 67 -1.26 -10.83 -6.21
C ILE A 67 -1.86 -9.94 -5.12
N LEU A 68 -2.62 -8.91 -5.51
CA LEU A 68 -3.31 -8.01 -4.57
C LEU A 68 -4.25 -8.80 -3.66
N ALA A 69 -5.02 -9.75 -4.20
CA ALA A 69 -5.94 -10.55 -3.40
C ALA A 69 -5.21 -11.36 -2.33
N ALA A 70 -4.11 -12.02 -2.71
CA ALA A 70 -3.30 -12.80 -1.77
C ALA A 70 -2.65 -11.92 -0.69
N ASP A 71 -2.15 -10.74 -1.05
CA ASP A 71 -1.54 -9.81 -0.08
C ASP A 71 -2.60 -9.18 0.84
N TYR A 72 -3.77 -8.85 0.30
CA TYR A 72 -4.89 -8.27 1.06
C TYR A 72 -5.49 -9.26 2.07
N GLU A 73 -5.68 -10.53 1.68
CA GLU A 73 -6.12 -11.58 2.61
C GLU A 73 -5.12 -11.79 3.75
N LYS A 74 -3.82 -11.81 3.44
CA LYS A 74 -2.77 -11.90 4.46
C LYS A 74 -2.76 -10.69 5.39
N ALA A 75 -2.98 -9.51 4.83
CA ALA A 75 -3.03 -8.27 5.60
C ALA A 75 -4.22 -8.31 6.58
N ILE A 76 -5.40 -8.69 6.11
CA ILE A 76 -6.58 -8.88 6.95
C ILE A 76 -6.33 -9.87 8.08
N ALA A 77 -5.72 -11.02 7.78
CA ALA A 77 -5.46 -12.07 8.77
C ALA A 77 -4.47 -11.65 9.86
N LYS A 78 -3.58 -10.70 9.55
CA LYS A 78 -2.54 -10.20 10.45
C LYS A 78 -2.82 -8.81 11.01
N ASN A 79 -4.02 -8.27 10.76
CA ASN A 79 -4.38 -6.91 11.13
C ASN A 79 -3.37 -5.87 10.58
N GLN A 80 -2.99 -6.03 9.31
CA GLN A 80 -2.10 -5.13 8.59
C GLN A 80 -2.91 -4.31 7.57
N ILE A 81 -2.40 -3.14 7.21
CA ILE A 81 -2.91 -2.34 6.11
C ILE A 81 -2.08 -2.55 4.85
N VAL A 82 -2.74 -2.48 3.69
CA VAL A 82 -2.08 -2.52 2.39
C VAL A 82 -1.88 -1.10 1.88
N VAL A 83 -0.63 -0.73 1.65
CA VAL A 83 -0.23 0.58 1.13
C VAL A 83 0.46 0.40 -0.21
N PHE A 84 -0.07 1.02 -1.24
CA PHE A 84 0.54 1.11 -2.56
C PHE A 84 1.27 2.43 -2.69
N VAL A 85 2.48 2.40 -3.24
CA VAL A 85 3.22 3.59 -3.65
C VAL A 85 3.33 3.57 -5.15
N ARG A 86 2.79 4.61 -5.78
CA ARG A 86 2.82 4.80 -7.23
C ARG A 86 3.80 5.90 -7.56
N ASP A 87 4.72 5.58 -8.46
CA ASP A 87 5.60 6.51 -9.12
C ASP A 87 5.26 6.53 -10.62
N ASN A 88 4.68 7.65 -11.05
CA ASN A 88 4.29 7.88 -12.44
C ASN A 88 5.48 8.20 -13.36
N GLU A 89 6.55 8.80 -12.83
CA GLU A 89 7.72 9.16 -13.63
C GLU A 89 8.49 7.90 -14.07
N THR A 90 8.63 6.93 -13.17
CA THR A 90 9.30 5.67 -13.49
C THR A 90 8.33 4.52 -13.81
N GLN A 91 7.02 4.79 -13.81
CA GLN A 91 5.94 3.80 -13.99
C GLN A 91 6.05 2.61 -13.04
N ARG A 92 6.46 2.86 -11.79
CA ARG A 92 6.63 1.84 -10.76
C ARG A 92 5.45 1.86 -9.80
N LEU A 93 4.97 0.67 -9.45
CA LEU A 93 3.94 0.48 -8.45
C LEU A 93 4.41 -0.60 -7.47
N VAL A 94 4.43 -0.28 -6.19
CA VAL A 94 4.88 -1.21 -5.14
C VAL A 94 3.84 -1.30 -4.05
N SER A 95 3.46 -2.53 -3.68
CA SER A 95 2.65 -2.79 -2.49
C SER A 95 3.55 -3.04 -1.27
N MET A 96 3.11 -2.51 -0.13
CA MET A 96 3.73 -2.72 1.17
C MET A 96 2.64 -3.04 2.18
N LEU A 97 3.00 -3.90 3.13
CA LEU A 97 2.14 -4.28 4.24
C LEU A 97 2.70 -3.61 5.50
N PHE A 98 1.86 -2.85 6.19
CA PHE A 98 2.23 -2.22 7.45
C PHE A 98 1.34 -2.76 8.56
N ASP A 99 1.95 -3.08 9.70
CA ASP A 99 1.21 -3.51 10.89
C ASP A 99 0.29 -2.36 11.37
N TYR A 100 -0.95 -2.70 11.70
CA TYR A 100 -1.92 -1.80 12.32
C TYR A 100 -2.14 -2.27 13.76
N GLU A 101 -1.64 -1.49 14.73
CA GLU A 101 -1.70 -1.78 16.17
C GLU A 101 -3.13 -1.76 16.75
#